data_AF-A0A7K3DJV6-F1
#
_entry.id   AF-A0A7K3DJV6-F1
#
_cell.length_a   1.000
_cell.length_b   1.000
_cell.length_c   1.000
_cell.angle_alpha   90.00
_cell.angle_beta   90.00
_cell.angle_gamma   90.00
#
_symmetry.space_group_name_H-M   'P 1'
#
loop_
_entity.id
_entity.type
_entity.pdbx_description
1 polymer ?
#
loop_
_entity_poly.entity_id
_entity_poly.type
_entity_poly.pdbx_seq_one_letter_code
_entity_poly.pdbx_strand_id
1 'polypeptide(L)'
;GLHWFPSAGYVPAAQGVGPWLAHLTLPALALSLDVVADVARQLRTGLVSAYAENYVTGAVVRGLSPRRVFFGHVLRNALGPALATLGLKFPALVGASVVTEWIFGLQGFGRFANDAAQAGDVPAVQGVLVVSIVLVVTFNLLVNLVLARVTPASRRGV
;
A
#
# COMPACT_ATOMS: atom_id res chain seq x y z
N GLY A 1 -15.68 -21.38 -18.98
CA GLY A 1 -14.96 -20.11 -18.79
C GLY A 1 -13.47 -20.39 -18.79
N LEU A 2 -12.62 -19.47 -19.26
CA LEU A 2 -11.16 -19.68 -19.32
C LEU A 2 -10.62 -20.09 -17.93
N HIS A 3 -10.29 -21.38 -17.76
CA HIS A 3 -9.79 -22.03 -16.52
C HIS A 3 -8.34 -21.61 -16.17
N TRP A 4 -7.97 -20.36 -16.43
CA TRP A 4 -6.58 -19.90 -16.23
C TRP A 4 -6.27 -19.55 -14.78
N PHE A 5 -7.28 -19.19 -13.98
CA PHE A 5 -7.15 -18.99 -12.54
C PHE A 5 -8.38 -19.53 -11.80
N PRO A 6 -8.19 -20.15 -10.62
CA PRO A 6 -9.30 -20.58 -9.80
C PRO A 6 -10.09 -19.36 -9.32
N SER A 7 -11.36 -19.29 -9.69
CA SER A 7 -12.23 -18.13 -9.47
C SER A 7 -12.72 -17.98 -8.04
N ALA A 8 -12.57 -19.01 -7.20
CA ALA A 8 -12.98 -18.99 -5.79
C ALA A 8 -12.28 -20.11 -5.00
N GLY A 9 -12.05 -19.87 -3.71
CA GLY A 9 -11.60 -20.89 -2.75
C GLY A 9 -10.26 -20.57 -2.09
N TYR A 10 -10.07 -21.11 -0.89
CA TYR A 10 -8.84 -21.04 -0.12
C TYR A 10 -8.15 -22.41 -0.17
N VAL A 11 -6.94 -22.46 -0.70
CA VAL A 11 -6.08 -23.65 -0.59
C VAL A 11 -5.06 -23.38 0.52
N PRO A 12 -5.04 -24.13 1.63
CA PRO A 12 -4.03 -23.94 2.67
C PRO A 12 -2.61 -24.08 2.10
N ALA A 13 -1.68 -23.23 2.54
CA ALA A 13 -0.28 -23.28 2.09
C ALA A 13 0.39 -24.65 2.33
N ALA A 14 -0.15 -25.46 3.25
CA ALA A 14 0.26 -26.84 3.51
C ALA A 14 0.04 -27.81 2.33
N GLN A 15 -0.84 -27.47 1.38
CA GLN A 15 -1.14 -28.29 0.20
C GLN A 15 -0.35 -27.87 -1.05
N GLY A 16 0.49 -26.83 -0.94
CA GLY A 16 1.39 -26.37 -1.99
C GLY A 16 1.41 -24.85 -2.16
N VAL A 17 2.61 -24.27 -2.21
CA VAL A 17 2.82 -22.82 -2.35
C VAL A 17 2.34 -22.28 -3.71
N GLY A 18 2.43 -23.08 -4.78
CA GLY A 18 2.00 -22.71 -6.14
C GLY A 18 0.49 -22.48 -6.26
N PRO A 19 -0.36 -23.45 -5.90
CA PRO A 19 -1.82 -23.27 -5.87
C PRO A 19 -2.22 -22.14 -4.93
N TRP A 20 -1.63 -22.07 -3.73
CA TRP A 20 -1.90 -21.00 -2.77
C TRP A 20 -1.64 -19.60 -3.34
N LEU A 21 -0.52 -19.39 -4.04
CA LEU A 21 -0.22 -18.13 -4.72
C LEU A 21 -1.22 -17.82 -5.84
N ALA A 22 -1.62 -18.80 -6.64
CA ALA A 22 -2.58 -18.61 -7.73
C ALA A 22 -3.98 -18.17 -7.24
N HIS A 23 -4.40 -18.62 -6.06
CA HIS A 23 -5.65 -18.18 -5.43
C HIS A 23 -5.57 -16.78 -4.81
N LEU A 24 -4.36 -16.27 -4.55
CA LEU A 24 -4.13 -14.94 -3.98
C LEU A 24 -3.83 -13.86 -5.02
N THR A 25 -3.38 -14.24 -6.23
CA THR A 25 -2.99 -13.25 -7.27
C THR A 25 -4.14 -12.37 -7.72
N LEU A 26 -5.33 -12.93 -7.96
CA LEU A 26 -6.52 -12.18 -8.39
C LEU A 26 -7.01 -11.16 -7.34
N PRO A 27 -7.23 -11.56 -6.07
CA PRO A 27 -7.51 -10.62 -4.97
C PRO A 27 -6.43 -9.54 -4.81
N ALA A 28 -5.15 -9.93 -4.86
CA ALA A 28 -4.04 -9.01 -4.69
C ALA A 28 -3.95 -7.99 -5.84
N LEU A 29 -4.20 -8.43 -7.08
CA LEU A 29 -4.26 -7.52 -8.22
C LEU A 29 -5.45 -6.56 -8.12
N ALA A 30 -6.64 -7.05 -7.75
CA ALA A 30 -7.82 -6.23 -7.58
C ALA A 30 -7.61 -5.11 -6.54
N LEU A 31 -6.97 -5.44 -5.41
CA LEU A 31 -6.66 -4.49 -4.34
C LEU A 31 -5.49 -3.56 -4.69
N SER A 32 -4.45 -4.07 -5.35
CA SER A 32 -3.24 -3.28 -5.62
C SER A 32 -3.40 -2.30 -6.77
N LEU A 33 -4.27 -2.58 -7.76
CA LEU A 33 -4.38 -1.75 -8.96
C LEU A 33 -4.74 -0.29 -8.63
N ASP A 34 -5.72 -0.07 -7.75
CA ASP A 34 -6.15 1.27 -7.32
C ASP A 34 -5.01 2.04 -6.62
N VAL A 35 -4.36 1.38 -5.67
CA VAL A 35 -3.30 2.00 -4.87
C VAL A 35 -2.06 2.25 -5.71
N VAL A 36 -1.68 1.32 -6.60
CA VAL A 36 -0.53 1.48 -7.49
C VAL A 36 -0.77 2.64 -8.45
N ALA A 37 -1.98 2.78 -9.01
CA ALA A 37 -2.31 3.88 -9.91
C ALA A 37 -2.16 5.25 -9.21
N ASP A 38 -2.69 5.38 -8.00
CA ASP A 38 -2.61 6.63 -7.24
C ASP A 38 -1.19 6.97 -6.80
N VAL A 39 -0.42 5.97 -6.34
CA VAL A 39 0.97 6.15 -5.90
C VAL A 39 1.87 6.46 -7.08
N ALA A 40 1.69 5.79 -8.22
CA ALA A 40 2.42 6.08 -9.45
C ALA A 40 2.13 7.49 -9.97
N ARG A 41 0.86 7.91 -9.94
CA ARG A 41 0.46 9.28 -10.29
C ARG A 41 1.13 10.29 -9.36
N GLN A 42 1.10 10.05 -8.05
CA GLN A 42 1.70 10.95 -7.07
C GLN A 42 3.22 11.05 -7.25
N LEU A 43 3.89 9.91 -7.45
CA LEU A 43 5.33 9.85 -7.69
C LEU A 43 5.69 10.60 -8.98
N ARG A 44 4.94 10.40 -10.07
CA ARG A 44 5.14 11.12 -11.33
C ARG A 44 5.05 12.63 -11.13
N THR A 45 4.01 13.10 -10.43
CA THR A 45 3.85 14.53 -10.12
C THR A 45 5.03 15.07 -9.31
N GLY A 46 5.45 14.33 -8.28
CA GLY A 46 6.61 14.71 -7.47
C GLY A 46 7.93 14.73 -8.24
N LEU A 47 8.13 13.78 -9.15
CA LEU A 47 9.31 13.74 -10.02
C LEU A 47 9.32 14.94 -10.97
N VAL A 48 8.19 15.25 -11.61
CA VAL A 48 8.07 16.41 -12.52
C VAL A 48 8.37 17.72 -11.78
N SER A 49 7.81 17.92 -10.58
CA SER A 49 8.09 19.12 -9.79
C SER A 49 9.55 19.19 -9.33
N ALA A 50 10.13 18.05 -8.91
CA ALA A 50 11.51 17.97 -8.47
C ALA A 50 12.52 18.24 -9.61
N TYR A 51 12.20 17.85 -10.84
CA TYR A 51 13.02 18.17 -12.02
C TYR A 51 12.98 19.66 -12.40
N ALA A 52 11.92 20.38 -12.06
CA ALA A 52 11.80 21.82 -12.33
C ALA A 52 12.55 22.70 -11.31
N GLU A 53 13.13 22.11 -10.27
CA GLU A 53 13.78 22.82 -9.17
C GLU A 53 15.23 23.21 -9.48
N ASN A 54 15.66 24.38 -9.00
CA ASN A 54 16.98 24.96 -9.29
C ASN A 54 18.18 24.09 -8.87
N TYR A 55 18.03 23.20 -7.87
CA TYR A 55 19.11 22.29 -7.48
C TYR A 55 19.44 21.26 -8.57
N VAL A 56 18.47 20.90 -9.42
CA VAL A 56 18.69 20.01 -10.56
C VAL A 56 19.50 20.72 -11.63
N THR A 57 19.14 21.97 -11.96
CA THR A 57 19.91 22.82 -12.86
C THR A 57 21.34 22.99 -12.37
N GLY A 58 21.53 23.28 -11.08
CA GLY A 58 22.85 23.37 -10.45
C GLY A 58 23.65 22.05 -10.51
N ALA A 59 22.99 20.90 -10.36
CA ALA A 59 23.64 19.60 -10.46
C ALA A 59 24.11 19.28 -11.89
N VAL A 60 23.31 19.66 -12.90
CA VAL A 60 23.66 19.50 -14.31
C VAL A 60 24.84 20.40 -14.70
N VAL A 61 24.85 21.65 -14.26
CA VAL A 61 25.97 22.58 -14.50
C VAL A 61 27.28 22.08 -13.88
N ARG A 62 27.22 21.35 -12.77
CA ARG A 62 28.36 20.69 -12.13
C ARG A 62 28.82 19.40 -12.83
N GLY A 63 28.18 19.00 -13.94
CA GLY A 63 28.55 17.81 -14.71
C GLY A 63 28.14 16.48 -14.07
N LEU A 64 27.19 16.47 -13.13
CA LEU A 64 26.70 15.23 -12.53
C LEU A 64 25.92 14.40 -13.56
N SER A 65 26.22 13.10 -13.64
CA SER A 65 25.49 12.20 -14.54
C SER A 65 23.97 12.17 -14.21
N PRO A 66 23.08 12.09 -15.22
CA PRO A 66 21.63 12.06 -15.00
C PRO A 66 21.16 10.98 -14.03
N ARG A 67 21.81 9.81 -14.04
CA ARG A 67 21.51 8.70 -13.11
C ARG A 67 21.76 9.07 -11.66
N ARG A 68 22.85 9.80 -11.37
CA ARG A 68 23.21 10.23 -10.01
C ARG A 68 22.27 11.33 -9.49
N VAL A 69 21.83 12.22 -10.38
CA VAL A 69 20.83 13.25 -10.06
C VAL A 69 19.47 12.61 -9.76
N PHE A 70 19.04 11.65 -10.58
CA PHE A 70 17.78 10.94 -10.40
C PHE A 70 17.74 10.14 -9.08
N PHE A 71 18.62 9.16 -8.89
CA PHE A 71 18.58 8.29 -7.71
C PHE A 71 18.99 9.00 -6.41
N GLY A 72 19.90 9.97 -6.49
CA GLY A 72 20.44 10.64 -5.31
C GLY A 72 19.58 11.80 -4.80
N HIS A 73 18.95 12.56 -5.70
CA HIS A 73 18.30 13.84 -5.35
C HIS A 73 16.81 13.84 -5.70
N VAL A 74 16.51 13.66 -6.99
CA VAL A 74 15.13 13.83 -7.50
C VAL A 74 14.19 12.78 -6.93
N LEU A 75 14.58 11.50 -6.96
CA LEU A 75 13.77 10.42 -6.44
C LEU A 75 13.55 10.56 -4.93
N ARG A 76 14.60 10.88 -4.17
CA ARG A 76 14.49 11.07 -2.71
C ARG A 76 13.53 12.19 -2.33
N ASN A 77 13.51 13.29 -3.10
CA ASN A 77 12.61 14.41 -2.88
C ASN A 77 11.17 14.10 -3.33
N ALA A 78 11.00 13.36 -4.42
CA ALA A 78 9.69 12.97 -4.95
C ALA A 78 9.01 11.82 -4.17
N LEU A 79 9.77 11.02 -3.41
CA LEU A 79 9.25 9.89 -2.65
C LEU A 79 8.38 10.32 -1.46
N GLY A 80 8.61 11.50 -0.88
CA GLY A 80 7.85 11.97 0.28
C GLY A 80 6.33 11.99 0.05
N PRO A 81 5.84 12.72 -0.98
CA PRO A 81 4.42 12.73 -1.31
C PRO A 81 3.85 11.35 -1.65
N ALA A 82 4.60 10.50 -2.38
CA ALA A 82 4.15 9.16 -2.74
C ALA A 82 3.97 8.25 -1.51
N LEU A 83 4.89 8.31 -0.56
CA LEU A 83 4.82 7.58 0.71
C LEU A 83 3.67 8.09 1.61
N ALA A 84 3.39 9.39 1.61
CA ALA A 84 2.25 9.95 2.34
C ALA A 84 0.92 9.43 1.78
N THR A 85 0.77 9.38 0.45
CA THR A 85 -0.42 8.79 -0.19
C THR A 85 -0.59 7.31 0.16
N LEU A 86 0.50 6.54 0.24
CA LEU A 86 0.44 5.15 0.69
C LEU A 86 -0.13 5.02 2.11
N GLY A 87 0.32 5.87 3.04
CA GLY A 87 -0.20 5.89 4.42
C GLY A 87 -1.70 6.19 4.47
N LEU A 88 -2.16 7.16 3.69
CA LEU A 88 -3.58 7.54 3.63
C LEU A 88 -4.46 6.45 2.99
N LYS A 89 -3.93 5.69 2.04
CA LYS A 89 -4.67 4.65 1.32
C LYS A 89 -4.75 3.33 2.07
N PHE A 90 -3.85 3.06 3.02
CA PHE A 90 -3.82 1.80 3.75
C PHE A 90 -5.10 1.47 4.54
N PRO A 91 -5.73 2.41 5.28
CA PRO A 91 -7.02 2.13 5.93
C PRO A 91 -8.11 1.73 4.92
N ALA A 92 -8.13 2.39 3.75
CA ALA A 92 -9.07 2.05 2.69
C ALA A 92 -8.80 0.66 2.10
N LEU A 93 -7.54 0.25 1.97
CA LEU A 93 -7.16 -1.11 1.57
C LEU A 93 -7.67 -2.16 2.55
N VAL A 94 -7.53 -1.93 3.86
CA VAL A 94 -8.03 -2.85 4.88
C VAL A 94 -9.55 -2.99 4.76
N GLY A 95 -10.28 -1.88 4.57
CA GLY A 95 -11.73 -1.93 4.30
C GLY A 95 -12.08 -2.67 3.01
N ALA A 96 -11.38 -2.41 1.91
CA ALA A 96 -11.59 -3.07 0.63
C ALA A 96 -11.24 -4.57 0.67
N SER A 97 -10.32 -4.98 1.56
CA SER A 97 -9.95 -6.37 1.75
C SER A 97 -11.12 -7.20 2.29
N VAL A 98 -11.96 -6.64 3.17
CA VAL A 98 -13.15 -7.31 3.71
C VAL A 98 -14.12 -7.70 2.59
N VAL A 99 -14.35 -6.78 1.65
CA VAL A 99 -15.23 -7.02 0.49
C VAL A 99 -14.59 -8.04 -0.45
N THR A 100 -13.27 -7.96 -0.64
CA THR A 100 -12.52 -8.89 -1.49
C THR A 100 -12.52 -10.31 -0.91
N GLU A 101 -12.38 -10.47 0.41
CA GLU A 101 -12.50 -11.76 1.09
C GLU A 101 -13.85 -12.43 0.83
N TRP A 102 -14.92 -11.64 0.86
CA TRP A 102 -16.28 -12.10 0.55
C TRP A 102 -16.42 -12.53 -0.91
N ILE A 103 -15.98 -11.70 -1.86
CA ILE A 103 -16.10 -11.98 -3.30
C ILE A 103 -15.31 -13.24 -3.70
N PHE A 104 -14.10 -13.40 -3.16
CA PHE A 104 -13.21 -14.52 -3.51
C PHE A 104 -13.36 -15.74 -2.58
N GLY A 105 -14.23 -15.66 -1.57
CA GLY A 105 -14.49 -16.75 -0.62
C GLY A 105 -13.30 -17.10 0.27
N LEU A 106 -12.41 -16.15 0.53
CA LEU A 106 -11.25 -16.33 1.41
C LEU A 106 -11.71 -16.35 2.89
N GLN A 107 -11.02 -17.14 3.72
CA GLN A 107 -11.22 -17.12 5.16
C GLN A 107 -10.27 -16.08 5.78
N GLY A 108 -10.76 -14.86 5.96
CA GLY A 108 -10.03 -13.77 6.60
C GLY A 108 -10.78 -13.14 7.77
N PHE A 109 -10.14 -12.18 8.41
CA PHE A 109 -10.69 -11.50 9.60
C PHE A 109 -11.93 -10.66 9.25
N GLY A 110 -12.01 -10.12 8.03
CA GLY A 110 -13.17 -9.36 7.57
C GLY A 110 -14.41 -10.22 7.41
N ARG A 111 -14.25 -11.44 6.87
CA ARG A 111 -15.33 -12.42 6.79
C ARG A 111 -15.82 -12.86 8.16
N PHE A 112 -14.90 -13.17 9.08
CA PHE A 112 -15.24 -13.52 10.46
C PHE A 112 -16.04 -12.40 11.17
N ALA A 113 -15.63 -11.14 10.99
CA ALA A 113 -16.39 -10.00 11.53
C ALA A 113 -17.80 -9.89 10.94
N ASN A 114 -17.98 -10.18 9.64
CA ASN A 114 -19.30 -10.16 9.03
C ASN A 114 -20.20 -11.28 9.58
N ASP A 115 -19.67 -12.50 9.70
CA ASP A 115 -20.40 -13.65 10.23
C ASP A 115 -20.83 -13.39 11.69
N ALA A 116 -19.93 -12.83 12.50
CA ALA A 116 -20.22 -12.42 13.87
C ALA A 116 -21.28 -11.31 13.95
N ALA A 117 -21.22 -10.33 13.03
CA ALA A 117 -22.20 -9.25 12.97
C ALA A 117 -23.61 -9.77 12.63
N GLN A 118 -23.72 -10.73 11.70
CA GLN A 118 -24.99 -11.37 11.37
C GLN A 118 -25.52 -12.26 12.51
N ALA A 119 -24.62 -12.87 13.29
CA ALA A 119 -24.98 -13.65 14.48
C ALA A 119 -25.35 -12.78 15.70
N GLY A 120 -25.19 -11.46 15.63
CA GLY A 120 -25.42 -10.54 16.75
C GLY A 120 -24.33 -10.58 17.83
N ASP A 121 -23.17 -11.17 17.55
CA ASP A 121 -22.03 -11.25 18.46
C ASP A 121 -21.21 -9.95 18.42
N VAL A 122 -21.70 -8.94 19.14
CA VAL A 122 -21.06 -7.62 19.26
C VAL A 122 -19.63 -7.72 19.82
N PRO A 123 -19.33 -8.53 20.86
CA PRO A 123 -17.96 -8.72 21.34
C PRO A 123 -16.98 -9.20 20.27
N ALA A 124 -17.37 -10.18 19.45
CA ALA A 124 -16.49 -10.70 18.39
C ALA A 124 -16.20 -9.64 17.31
N VAL A 125 -17.21 -8.87 16.90
CA VAL A 125 -17.04 -7.75 15.95
C VAL A 125 -16.08 -6.70 16.53
N GLN A 126 -16.25 -6.32 17.79
CA GLN A 126 -15.37 -5.37 18.47
C GLN A 126 -13.93 -5.88 18.56
N GLY A 127 -13.72 -7.18 18.80
CA GLY A 127 -12.40 -7.80 18.79
C GLY A 127 -11.68 -7.61 17.44
N VAL A 128 -12.36 -7.87 16.32
CA VAL A 128 -11.79 -7.66 14.98
C VAL A 128 -11.52 -6.18 14.71
N LEU A 129 -12.41 -5.29 15.15
CA LEU A 129 -12.21 -3.84 15.01
C LEU A 129 -10.94 -3.39 15.74
N VAL A 130 -10.72 -3.82 16.97
CA VAL A 130 -9.51 -3.47 17.75
C VAL A 130 -8.25 -3.97 17.05
N VAL A 131 -8.24 -5.22 16.58
CA VAL A 131 -7.09 -5.78 15.84
C VAL A 131 -6.83 -4.98 14.56
N SER A 132 -7.89 -4.59 13.84
CA SER A 132 -7.79 -3.78 12.63
C SER A 132 -7.21 -2.40 12.92
N ILE A 133 -7.64 -1.75 14.01
CA ILE A 133 -7.10 -0.46 14.45
C ILE A 133 -5.61 -0.58 14.76
N VAL A 134 -5.20 -1.59 15.54
CA VAL A 134 -3.79 -1.82 15.87
C VAL A 134 -2.94 -2.03 14.61
N LEU A 135 -3.44 -2.81 13.65
CA LEU A 135 -2.77 -3.04 12.37
C LEU A 135 -2.60 -1.74 11.59
N VAL A 136 -3.67 -0.95 11.44
CA VAL A 136 -3.66 0.33 10.70
C VAL A 136 -2.73 1.35 11.35
N VAL A 137 -2.78 1.46 12.68
CA VAL A 137 -1.91 2.37 13.44
C VAL A 137 -0.44 1.95 13.31
N THR A 138 -0.15 0.66 13.41
CA THR A 138 1.21 0.12 13.26
C THR A 138 1.75 0.40 11.85
N PHE A 139 0.95 0.18 10.81
CA PHE A 139 1.36 0.49 9.44
C PHE A 139 1.59 1.99 9.24
N ASN A 140 0.68 2.84 9.73
CA ASN A 140 0.87 4.29 9.66
C ASN A 140 2.13 4.74 10.39
N LEU A 141 2.43 4.16 11.55
CA LEU A 141 3.66 4.44 12.28
C LEU A 141 4.90 4.06 11.45
N LEU A 142 4.89 2.91 10.78
CA LEU A 142 5.98 2.50 9.87
C LEU A 142 6.14 3.49 8.71
N VAL A 143 5.04 3.88 8.05
CA VAL A 143 5.09 4.89 6.98
C VAL A 143 5.65 6.21 7.48
N ASN A 144 5.19 6.68 8.64
CA ASN A 144 5.68 7.90 9.26
C ASN A 144 7.16 7.82 9.62
N LEU A 145 7.64 6.66 10.09
CA LEU A 145 9.06 6.45 10.38
C LEU A 145 9.92 6.48 9.11
N VAL A 146 9.44 5.88 8.03
CA VAL A 146 10.10 5.94 6.72
C VAL A 146 10.11 7.38 6.20
N LEU A 147 8.96 8.08 6.28
CA LEU A 147 8.86 9.49 5.92
C LEU A 147 9.81 10.38 6.74
N ALA A 148 9.94 10.12 8.04
CA ALA A 148 10.85 10.85 8.91
C ALA A 148 12.33 10.62 8.57
N ARG A 149 12.68 9.46 8.02
CA ARG A 149 14.04 9.18 7.51
C ARG A 149 14.29 9.75 6.11
N VAL A 150 13.29 9.70 5.23
CA VAL A 150 13.40 10.15 3.84
C VAL A 150 13.38 11.68 3.77
N THR A 151 12.48 12.31 4.53
CA THR A 151 12.33 13.77 4.60
C THR A 151 13.47 14.33 5.48
N PRO A 152 14.40 15.13 4.92
CA PRO A 152 15.41 15.79 5.73
C PRO A 152 14.72 16.72 6.74
N ALA A 153 15.29 16.85 7.94
CA ALA A 153 14.75 17.62 9.05
C ALA A 153 14.53 19.13 8.76
N SER A 154 14.87 19.63 7.58
CA SER A 154 14.76 21.04 7.17
C SER A 154 13.33 21.54 6.95
N ARG A 155 12.30 20.69 7.05
CA ARG A 155 10.88 21.10 7.03
C ARG A 155 10.19 21.09 8.41
N ARG A 156 10.92 20.85 9.51
CA ARG A 156 10.33 20.84 10.87
C ARG A 156 10.13 22.22 11.51
N GLY A 157 10.29 23.31 10.77
CA GLY A 157 9.99 24.63 11.29
C GLY A 157 9.88 25.68 10.20
N VAL A 158 8.64 26.01 9.84
CA VAL A 158 8.06 27.35 9.99
C VAL A 158 6.63 27.17 10.47
#